data_AF-A0AAX0RY06-F1
#
_entry.id   AF-A0AAX0RY06-F1
#
_cell.length_a   1.000
_cell.length_b   1.000
_cell.length_c   1.000
_cell.angle_alpha   90.00
_cell.angle_beta   90.00
_cell.angle_gamma   90.00
#
_symmetry.space_group_name_H-M   'P 1'
#
loop_
_entity.id
_entity.type
_entity.pdbx_description
1 polymer ?
#
loop_
_entity_poly.entity_id
_entity_poly.type
_entity_poly.pdbx_seq_one_letter_code
_entity_poly.pdbx_strand_id
1 'polypeptide(L)' 'MNKRKVLKTEVLSLNEMKSNIDCLRAHLIEIGTLKGLSHPETIKSSQELDKWLYKYQKSISN' A
#
# COMPACT_ATOMS: atom_id res chain seq x y z
N MET A 1 18.21 26.21 -3.69
CA MET A 1 16.97 25.80 -4.40
C MET A 1 16.84 24.29 -4.31
N ASN A 2 15.79 23.62 -3.83
CA ASN A 2 14.56 23.99 -3.14
C ASN A 2 14.16 22.74 -2.34
N LYS A 3 14.19 22.80 -1.00
CA LYS A 3 13.55 21.79 -0.15
C LYS A 3 12.04 22.02 -0.24
N ARG A 4 11.37 21.43 -1.24
CA ARG A 4 9.92 21.39 -1.27
C ARG A 4 9.43 20.23 -0.41
N LYS A 5 9.40 20.50 0.88
CA LYS A 5 8.44 19.92 1.82
C LYS A 5 7.06 20.43 1.37
N VAL A 6 6.40 19.67 0.50
CA VAL A 6 5.03 19.97 0.08
C VAL A 6 4.20 18.79 0.55
N LEU A 7 3.50 19.02 1.67
CA LEU A 7 2.29 18.29 2.01
C LEU A 7 1.29 18.57 0.89
N LYS A 8 1.33 17.76 -0.16
CA LYS A 8 0.27 17.70 -1.16
C LYS A 8 -0.50 16.42 -0.88
N THR A 9 -1.78 16.55 -0.65
CA THR A 9 -2.74 15.48 -0.86
C THR A 9 -2.70 15.14 -2.36
N GLU A 10 -1.68 14.40 -2.79
CA GLU A 10 -1.58 13.95 -4.18
C GLU A 10 -2.62 12.84 -4.34
N VAL A 11 -3.64 13.15 -5.13
CA VAL A 11 -4.50 12.11 -5.70
C VAL A 11 -3.58 11.25 -6.55
N LEU A 12 -3.11 10.14 -5.98
CA LEU A 12 -2.34 9.15 -6.71
C LEU A 12 -3.16 8.67 -7.90
N SER A 13 -2.52 8.56 -9.06
CA SER A 13 -3.15 7.96 -10.22
C SER A 13 -3.49 6.48 -9.94
N LEU A 14 -4.47 5.94 -10.67
CA LEU A 14 -4.83 4.51 -10.56
C LEU A 14 -3.60 3.61 -10.79
N ASN A 15 -2.70 4.00 -11.68
CA ASN A 15 -1.48 3.24 -11.96
C ASN A 15 -0.52 3.24 -10.76
N GLU A 16 -0.32 4.39 -10.10
CA GLU A 16 0.52 4.47 -8.89
C GLU A 16 -0.09 3.69 -7.73
N MET A 17 -1.42 3.78 -7.55
CA MET A 17 -2.14 2.98 -6.57
C MET A 17 -1.96 1.47 -6.82
N LYS A 18 -2.07 1.04 -8.08
CA LYS A 18 -1.85 -0.36 -8.46
C LYS A 18 -0.41 -0.81 -8.20
N SER A 19 0.58 0.00 -8.57
CA SER A 19 1.99 -0.29 -8.29
C SER A 19 2.27 -0.42 -6.79
N ASN A 20 1.67 0.44 -5.95
CA ASN A 20 1.80 0.34 -4.50
C ASN A 20 1.15 -0.93 -3.95
N ILE A 21 -0.04 -1.30 -4.46
CA ILE A 21 -0.73 -2.54 -4.10
C ILE A 21 0.15 -3.76 -4.44
N ASP A 22 0.74 -3.79 -5.64
CA ASP A 22 1.55 -4.91 -6.08
C ASP A 22 2.87 -5.01 -5.28
N CYS A 23 3.48 -3.87 -4.94
CA CYS A 23 4.63 -3.82 -4.04
C CYS A 23 4.30 -4.37 -2.63
N LEU A 24 3.18 -3.93 -2.05
CA LEU A 24 2.73 -4.40 -0.74
C LEU A 24 2.36 -5.89 -0.73
N ARG A 25 1.79 -6.40 -1.83
CA ARG A 25 1.53 -7.84 -2.00
C ARG A 25 2.82 -8.65 -1.97
N ALA A 26 3.82 -8.24 -2.75
CA ALA A 26 5.11 -8.91 -2.78
C ALA A 26 5.76 -8.92 -1.39
N HIS A 27 5.75 -7.77 -0.71
CA HIS A 27 6.28 -7.66 0.64
C HIS A 27 5.51 -8.53 1.65
N LEU A 28 4.18 -8.58 1.58
CA LEU A 28 3.36 -9.40 2.47
C LEU A 28 3.66 -10.90 2.31
N ILE A 29 3.86 -11.37 1.07
CA ILE A 29 4.25 -12.76 0.79
C ILE A 29 5.63 -13.05 1.37
N GLU A 30 6.58 -12.15 1.18
CA GLU A 30 7.94 -12.28 1.71
C GLU A 30 7.92 -12.39 3.25
N ILE A 31 7.35 -11.41 3.94
CA ILE A 31 7.33 -11.41 5.41
C ILE A 31 6.44 -12.51 5.98
N GLY A 32 5.35 -12.87 5.30
CA GLY A 32 4.49 -13.98 5.70
C GLY A 32 5.21 -15.32 5.60
N THR A 33 6.10 -15.47 4.62
CA THR A 33 6.96 -16.64 4.44
C THR A 33 8.09 -16.67 5.48
N LEU A 34 8.73 -15.52 5.73
CA LEU A 34 9.89 -15.42 6.63
C LEU A 34 9.52 -15.44 8.12
N LYS A 35 8.42 -14.79 8.50
CA LYS A 35 8.05 -14.51 9.89
C LYS A 35 6.75 -15.22 10.31
N GLY A 36 5.99 -15.73 9.35
CA GLY A 36 4.67 -16.33 9.58
C GLY A 36 3.53 -15.32 9.49
N LEU A 37 2.32 -15.84 9.30
CA LEU A 37 1.10 -15.04 9.10
C LEU A 37 0.60 -14.36 10.38
N SER A 38 0.88 -14.93 11.55
CA SER A 38 0.52 -14.36 12.86
C SER A 38 1.52 -13.34 13.39
N HIS A 39 2.63 -13.11 12.68
CA HIS A 39 3.63 -12.14 13.13
C HIS A 39 3.05 -10.72 13.06
N PRO A 40 3.27 -9.86 14.08
CA PRO A 40 2.70 -8.51 14.13
C PRO A 40 3.00 -7.66 12.89
N GLU A 41 4.16 -7.86 12.29
CA GLU A 41 4.57 -7.17 11.06
C GLU A 41 3.77 -7.65 9.84
N THR A 42 3.55 -8.95 9.70
CA THR A 42 2.72 -9.52 8.62
C THR A 42 1.27 -9.02 8.73
N ILE A 43 0.74 -8.96 9.95
CA ILE A 43 -0.60 -8.42 10.23
C ILE A 43 -0.65 -6.91 9.90
N LYS A 44 0.37 -6.15 10.26
CA LYS A 44 0.40 -4.71 9.97
C LYS A 44 0.45 -4.45 8.47
N SER A 45 1.27 -5.19 7.73
CA SER A 45 1.36 -5.08 6.28
C SER A 45 0.07 -5.50 5.58
N SER A 46 -0.65 -6.52 6.08
CA SER A 46 -1.96 -6.89 5.51
C SER A 46 -3.00 -5.80 5.72
N GLN A 47 -3.05 -5.20 6.90
CA GLN A 47 -3.93 -4.06 7.19
C GLN A 47 -3.61 -2.83 6.34
N GLU A 48 -2.34 -2.61 5.99
CA GLU A 48 -1.95 -1.54 5.09
C GLU A 48 -2.37 -1.83 3.65
N LEU A 49 -2.15 -3.05 3.18
CA LEU A 49 -2.60 -3.51 1.86
C LEU A 49 -4.12 -3.34 1.70
N ASP A 50 -4.90 -3.70 2.70
CA ASP A 50 -6.37 -3.54 2.68
C ASP A 50 -6.80 -2.08 2.51
N LYS A 51 -6.11 -1.13 3.17
CA LYS A 51 -6.40 0.30 3.01
C LYS A 51 -6.14 0.77 1.58
N TRP A 52 -5.09 0.27 0.94
CA TRP A 52 -4.78 0.60 -0.45
C TRP A 52 -5.78 -0.02 -1.42
N LEU A 53 -6.16 -1.28 -1.21
CA LEU A 53 -7.19 -1.95 -2.00
C LEU A 53 -8.53 -1.21 -1.91
N TYR A 54 -8.95 -0.82 -0.71
CA TYR A 54 -10.18 -0.04 -0.51
C TYR A 54 -10.14 1.31 -1.25
N LYS A 55 -9.02 2.05 -1.14
CA LYS A 55 -8.86 3.33 -1.85
C LYS A 55 -8.94 3.14 -3.36
N TYR A 56 -8.23 2.15 -3.90
CA TYR A 56 -8.23 1.84 -5.32
C TYR A 56 -9.65 1.46 -5.80
N GLN A 57 -10.34 0.59 -5.06
CA GLN A 57 -11.70 0.19 -5.39
C GLN A 57 -12.66 1.39 -5.40
N LYS A 58 -12.57 2.27 -4.40
CA LYS A 58 -13.37 3.50 -4.35
C LYS A 58 -13.08 4.44 -5.53
N SER A 59 -11.84 4.48 -6.00
CA SER A 59 -11.43 5.29 -7.15
C SER A 59 -11.93 4.75 -8.49
N ILE A 60 -12.16 3.44 -8.63
CA ILE A 60 -12.70 2.83 -9.87
C ILE A 60 -14.23 2.72 -9.90
N SER A 61 -14.89 2.80 -8.75
CA SER A 61 -16.36 2.68 -8.64
C SER A 61 -17.11 4.02 -8.73
N ASN A 62 -16.48 5.08 -9.26
CA ASN A 62 -17.13 6.35 -9.62
C ASN A 62 -17.34 6.47 -11.13
#